data_AF-A0A9Q3HC42-F1
#
_entry.id   AF-A0A9Q3HC42-F1
#
_cell.length_a   1.000
_cell.length_b   1.000
_cell.length_c   1.000
_cell.angle_alpha   90.00
_cell.angle_beta   90.00
_cell.angle_gamma   90.00
#
_symmetry.space_group_name_H-M   'P 1'
#
loop_
_entity.id
_entity.type
_entity.pdbx_description
1 polymer ?
#
loop_
_entity_poly.entity_id
_entity_poly.type
_entity_poly.pdbx_seq_one_letter_code
_entity_poly.pdbx_strand_id
1 'polypeptide(L)'
;MYYSEKEALKQLPEASSWPKFSGTGEHDHMELIDYIDGLFIDVQSIPDYWITARLNTEFKGHASIWYTEMKEIHGGRVKSSKIMAKDHVILK
;
A
#
# COMPACT_ATOMS: atom_id res chain seq x y z
N MET A 1 -23.72 -15.60 3.04
CA MET A 1 -23.48 -15.72 4.49
C MET A 1 -22.22 -14.91 4.75
N TYR A 2 -22.32 -13.78 5.47
CA TYR A 2 -21.17 -12.90 5.68
C TYR A 2 -20.23 -13.51 6.72
N TYR A 3 -18.92 -13.50 6.46
CA TYR A 3 -17.93 -13.92 7.45
C TYR A 3 -17.89 -12.92 8.61
N SER A 4 -17.62 -13.40 9.82
CA SER A 4 -17.12 -12.52 10.87
C SER A 4 -15.72 -12.02 10.49
N GLU A 5 -15.31 -10.87 11.01
CA GLU A 5 -13.99 -10.29 10.72
C GLU A 5 -12.83 -11.26 10.98
N LYS A 6 -12.91 -12.05 12.06
CA LYS A 6 -11.91 -13.09 12.38
C LYS A 6 -11.87 -14.22 11.37
N GLU A 7 -13.00 -14.55 10.75
CA GLU A 7 -13.08 -15.58 9.72
C GLU A 7 -12.59 -15.04 8.37
N ALA A 8 -12.96 -13.81 8.01
CA ALA A 8 -12.47 -13.12 6.83
C ALA A 8 -10.93 -13.06 6.80
N LEU A 9 -10.31 -12.77 7.96
CA LEU A 9 -8.85 -12.74 8.08
C LEU A 9 -8.16 -14.08 7.79
N LYS A 10 -8.85 -15.20 8.04
CA LYS A 10 -8.31 -16.54 7.76
C LYS A 10 -8.41 -16.90 6.29
N GLN A 11 -9.29 -16.24 5.54
CA GLN A 11 -9.45 -16.44 4.10
C GLN A 11 -8.54 -15.54 3.27
N LEU A 12 -7.88 -14.55 3.89
CA LEU A 12 -6.94 -13.69 3.19
C LEU A 12 -5.71 -14.50 2.73
N PRO A 13 -5.25 -14.30 1.48
CA PRO A 13 -3.99 -14.86 1.02
C PRO A 13 -2.79 -14.38 1.85
N GLU A 14 -1.75 -15.20 1.87
CA GLU A 14 -0.48 -14.85 2.50
C GLU A 14 0.05 -13.53 1.93
N ALA A 15 0.67 -12.69 2.77
CA ALA A 15 1.18 -11.38 2.32
C ALA A 15 2.22 -11.49 1.19
N SER A 16 2.93 -12.62 1.11
CA SER A 16 3.90 -12.93 0.06
C SER A 16 3.27 -13.10 -1.33
N SER A 17 1.99 -13.46 -1.41
CA SER A 17 1.29 -13.73 -2.68
C SER A 17 0.70 -12.47 -3.33
N TRP A 18 0.80 -11.33 -2.67
CA TRP A 18 0.20 -10.10 -3.15
C TRP A 18 1.05 -9.50 -4.28
N PRO A 19 0.41 -8.92 -5.31
CA PRO A 19 1.12 -8.26 -6.39
C PRO A 19 1.88 -7.04 -5.85
N LYS A 20 3.10 -6.85 -6.35
CA LYS A 20 3.95 -5.74 -5.96
C LYS A 20 3.75 -4.59 -6.94
N PHE A 21 3.53 -3.40 -6.41
CA PHE A 21 3.27 -2.21 -7.22
C PHE A 21 4.45 -1.24 -7.15
N SER A 22 5.03 -0.91 -8.30
CA SER A 22 6.18 -0.02 -8.40
C SER A 22 5.80 1.40 -8.81
N GLY A 23 4.66 1.56 -9.49
CA GLY A 23 4.20 2.82 -10.05
C GLY A 23 4.95 3.26 -11.31
N THR A 24 5.77 2.40 -11.91
CA THR A 24 6.59 2.75 -13.09
C THR A 24 6.11 2.12 -14.40
N GLY A 25 5.15 1.18 -14.36
CA GLY A 25 4.58 0.55 -15.56
C GLY A 25 3.23 1.17 -15.95
N GLU A 26 2.95 1.23 -17.26
CA GLU A 26 1.71 1.79 -17.82
C GLU A 26 0.45 1.10 -17.26
N HIS A 27 0.55 -0.19 -16.93
CA HIS A 27 -0.56 -1.01 -16.45
C HIS A 27 -0.30 -1.67 -15.09
N ASP A 28 0.80 -1.31 -14.40
CA ASP A 28 1.20 -1.90 -13.11
C ASP A 28 0.14 -1.70 -12.00
N HIS A 29 -0.67 -0.65 -12.13
CA HIS A 29 -1.76 -0.36 -11.21
C HIS A 29 -2.98 -1.27 -11.40
N MET A 30 -3.23 -1.74 -12.62
CA MET A 30 -4.42 -2.54 -12.94
C MET A 30 -4.38 -3.89 -12.23
N GLU A 31 -3.22 -4.56 -12.23
CA GLU A 31 -3.04 -5.85 -11.57
C GLU A 31 -3.28 -5.75 -10.05
N LEU A 32 -2.80 -4.67 -9.42
CA LEU A 32 -3.06 -4.43 -8.00
C LEU A 32 -4.53 -4.15 -7.71
N ILE A 33 -5.19 -3.32 -8.52
CA ILE A 33 -6.59 -2.95 -8.33
C ILE A 33 -7.49 -4.17 -8.53
N ASP A 34 -7.32 -4.90 -9.64
CA ASP A 34 -8.10 -6.11 -9.94
C ASP A 34 -7.93 -7.17 -8.85
N TYR A 35 -6.71 -7.31 -8.30
CA TYR A 35 -6.45 -8.20 -7.18
C TYR A 35 -7.19 -7.79 -5.90
N ILE A 36 -7.19 -6.51 -5.56
CA ILE A 36 -7.91 -5.99 -4.38
C ILE A 36 -9.42 -6.16 -4.55
N ASP A 37 -9.96 -5.85 -5.73
CA ASP A 37 -11.38 -6.01 -6.03
C ASP A 37 -11.79 -7.49 -5.94
N GLY A 38 -10.96 -8.40 -6.46
CA GLY A 38 -11.13 -9.84 -6.31
C GLY A 38 -11.18 -10.27 -4.84
N LEU A 39 -10.29 -9.75 -4.00
CA LEU A 39 -10.30 -10.05 -2.56
C LEU A 39 -11.60 -9.61 -1.89
N PHE A 40 -12.13 -8.43 -2.23
CA PHE A 40 -13.40 -7.95 -1.67
C PHE A 40 -14.58 -8.82 -2.09
N ILE A 41 -14.55 -9.34 -3.31
CA ILE A 41 -15.57 -10.27 -3.83
C ILE A 41 -15.48 -11.63 -3.12
N ASP A 42 -14.28 -12.19 -2.99
CA ASP A 42 -14.06 -13.56 -2.52
C ASP A 42 -14.22 -13.71 -1.01
N VAL A 43 -13.68 -12.77 -0.24
CA VAL A 43 -13.55 -12.92 1.22
C VAL A 43 -14.68 -12.27 1.98
N GLN A 44 -15.50 -11.40 1.36
CA GLN A 44 -16.71 -10.74 1.90
C GLN A 44 -16.63 -10.30 3.38
N SER A 45 -16.73 -8.99 3.67
CA SER A 45 -16.54 -8.39 5.02
C SER A 45 -15.07 -8.17 5.43
N ILE A 46 -14.14 -7.97 4.49
CA ILE A 46 -12.82 -7.42 4.81
C ILE A 46 -12.97 -5.93 5.13
N PRO A 47 -12.54 -5.46 6.30
CA PRO A 47 -12.47 -4.03 6.57
C PRO A 47 -11.31 -3.36 5.79
N ASP A 48 -11.56 -2.15 5.26
CA ASP A 48 -10.58 -1.37 4.48
C ASP A 48 -9.24 -1.17 5.19
N TYR A 49 -9.25 -1.10 6.53
CA TYR A 49 -8.03 -0.88 7.31
C TYR A 49 -7.04 -2.05 7.20
N TRP A 50 -7.51 -3.27 6.91
CA TRP A 50 -6.65 -4.43 6.68
C TRP A 50 -5.93 -4.37 5.33
N ILE A 51 -6.64 -3.93 4.28
CA ILE A 51 -6.06 -3.74 2.94
C ILE A 51 -5.04 -2.61 3.00
N THR A 52 -5.43 -1.45 3.55
CA THR A 52 -4.56 -0.27 3.64
C THR A 52 -3.33 -0.49 4.50
N ALA A 53 -3.43 -1.27 5.58
CA ALA A 53 -2.25 -1.67 6.38
C ALA A 53 -1.23 -2.49 5.56
N ARG A 54 -1.69 -3.28 4.58
CA ARG A 54 -0.85 -4.10 3.71
C ARG A 54 -0.24 -3.35 2.54
N LEU A 55 -0.90 -2.31 2.02
CA LEU A 55 -0.37 -1.51 0.89
C LEU A 55 1.08 -1.04 1.13
N ASN A 56 1.44 -0.76 2.38
CA ASN A 56 2.80 -0.35 2.75
C ASN A 56 3.89 -1.39 2.42
N THR A 57 3.58 -2.69 2.44
CA THR A 57 4.53 -3.77 2.14
C THR A 57 4.51 -4.20 0.68
N GLU A 58 3.44 -3.84 -0.05
CA GLU A 58 3.25 -4.21 -1.45
C GLU A 58 3.84 -3.16 -2.41
N PHE A 59 3.97 -1.92 -1.95
CA PHE A 59 4.59 -0.87 -2.73
C PHE A 59 6.11 -0.98 -2.75
N LYS A 60 6.70 -0.83 -3.93
CA LYS A 60 8.15 -0.84 -4.18
C LYS A 60 8.56 0.41 -4.95
N GLY A 61 9.85 0.75 -4.93
CA GLY A 61 10.39 1.86 -5.70
C GLY A 61 9.66 3.19 -5.43
N HIS A 62 9.25 3.87 -6.51
CA HIS A 62 8.60 5.18 -6.44
C HIS A 62 7.26 5.15 -5.69
N ALA A 63 6.46 4.09 -5.84
CA ALA A 63 5.19 3.95 -5.12
C ALA A 63 5.38 3.88 -3.59
N SER A 64 6.44 3.20 -3.14
CA SER A 64 6.76 3.08 -1.71
C SER A 64 7.17 4.42 -1.10
N ILE A 65 8.00 5.17 -1.83
CA ILE A 65 8.45 6.51 -1.43
C ILE A 65 7.24 7.44 -1.33
N TRP A 66 6.45 7.55 -2.40
CA TRP A 66 5.26 8.39 -2.43
C TRP A 66 4.28 8.07 -1.30
N TYR A 67 3.98 6.79 -1.07
CA TYR A 67 3.04 6.40 -0.02
C TYR A 67 3.55 6.72 1.39
N THR A 68 4.87 6.62 1.60
CA THR A 68 5.49 7.02 2.86
C THR A 68 5.39 8.53 3.06
N GLU A 69 5.72 9.33 2.04
CA GLU A 69 5.60 10.78 2.08
C GLU A 69 4.15 11.22 2.33
N MET A 70 3.18 10.63 1.64
CA MET A 70 1.76 10.94 1.85
C MET A 70 1.30 10.61 3.27
N LYS A 71 1.76 9.50 3.85
CA LYS A 71 1.48 9.18 5.26
C LYS A 71 2.14 10.14 6.23
N GLU A 72 3.33 10.67 5.92
CA GLU A 72 3.97 11.68 6.77
C GLU A 72 3.23 13.02 6.71
N ILE A 73 2.78 13.43 5.54
CA ILE A 73 2.05 14.68 5.31
C ILE A 73 0.65 14.62 5.93
N HIS A 74 -0.06 13.50 5.77
CA HIS A 74 -1.49 13.38 6.10
C HIS A 74 -1.78 12.49 7.31
N GLY A 75 -0.85 11.64 7.74
CA GLY A 75 -1.05 10.60 8.77
C GLY A 75 -0.56 10.94 10.17
N GLY A 76 0.00 12.12 10.40
CA GLY A 76 0.14 12.67 11.75
C GLY A 76 1.02 11.87 12.73
N ARG A 77 2.29 11.64 12.39
CA ARG A 77 3.38 11.66 13.38
C ARG A 77 4.60 12.33 12.75
N VAL A 78 4.68 13.64 12.94
CA VAL A 78 5.91 14.39 12.71
C VAL A 78 6.97 13.83 13.66
N LYS A 79 7.85 12.95 13.16
CA LYS A 79 9.19 12.82 13.71
C LYS A 79 10.08 13.72 12.88
N SER A 80 10.27 14.95 13.35
CA SER A 80 11.32 15.86 12.88
C SER A 80 12.67 15.17 13.04
N SER A 81 13.14 14.43 12.05
CA SER A 81 14.50 13.91 11.99
C SER A 81 14.87 13.48 10.57
N LYS A 82 15.33 14.46 9.79
CA LYS A 82 16.57 14.36 9.00
C LYS A 82 16.56 13.42 7.78
N ILE A 83 15.68 13.65 6.81
CA ILE A 83 15.83 13.17 5.43
C ILE A 83 15.15 14.27 4.57
N MET A 84 15.83 15.15 3.84
CA MET A 84 16.60 14.89 2.62
C MET A 84 17.67 15.97 2.47
N ALA A 85 18.83 15.78 3.12
CA ALA A 85 20.05 16.47 2.72
C ALA A 85 20.72 15.59 1.67
N LYS A 86 20.38 15.82 0.40
CA LYS A 86 21.17 15.55 -0.82
C LYS A 86 20.18 15.45 -1.98
N ASP A 87 19.92 16.58 -2.63
CA ASP A 87 20.05 16.66 -4.08
C ASP A 87 20.35 18.12 -4.46
N HIS A 88 21.44 18.26 -5.23
CA HIS A 88 22.08 19.51 -5.60
C HIS A 88 21.28 20.21 -6.70
N VAL A 89 21.07 21.53 -6.60
CA VAL A 89 21.42 22.47 -7.69
C VAL A 89 21.85 23.80 -7.07
N ILE A 90 23.16 24.06 -7.06
CA ILE A 90 23.68 25.43 -6.98
C ILE A 90 23.54 25.99 -8.41
N LEU A 91 22.56 26.87 -8.63
CA LEU A 91 22.59 27.76 -9.78
C LEU A 91 23.61 28.87 -9.48
N LYS A 92 24.70 28.89 -10.25
CA LYS A 92 25.64 30.00 -10.31
C LYS A 92 25.03 31.16 -11.09
#